data_AF-A0A1H6QMH1-F1
#
_entry.id   AF-A0A1H6QMH1-F1
#
_cell.length_a   1.000
_cell.length_b   1.000
_cell.length_c   1.000
_cell.angle_alpha   90.00
_cell.angle_beta   90.00
_cell.angle_gamma   90.00
#
_symmetry.space_group_name_H-M   'P 1'
#
loop_
_entity.id
_entity.type
_entity.pdbx_description
1 polymer ?
#
loop_
_entity_poly.entity_id
_entity_poly.type
_entity_poly.pdbx_seq_one_letter_code
_entity_poly.pdbx_strand_id
1 'polypeptide(L)'
;MKKKSEVNYKLMMNWNRYRLRQNKQSLEKLLLLLSKLDSSGPADDKAYEDDVDDLQSLKIIYETGIRSFESQIEKYQRLIGEQQ
;
A
#
# COMPACT_ATOMS: atom_id res chain seq x y z
N MET A 1 27.26 -3.39 -20.11
CA MET A 1 25.79 -3.24 -19.95
C MET A 1 25.29 -3.34 -18.50
N LYS A 2 25.95 -4.07 -17.59
CA LYS A 2 25.55 -4.23 -16.17
C LYS A 2 25.26 -2.90 -15.42
N LYS A 3 26.07 -1.86 -15.59
CA LYS A 3 25.82 -0.56 -14.91
C LYS A 3 24.46 0.09 -15.24
N LYS A 4 23.93 -0.10 -16.46
CA LYS A 4 22.64 0.50 -16.87
C LYS A 4 21.45 -0.22 -16.22
N SER A 5 21.53 -1.55 -16.07
CA SER A 5 20.50 -2.34 -15.39
C SER A 5 20.45 -2.08 -13.90
N GLU A 6 21.60 -1.95 -13.25
CA GLU A 6 21.69 -1.62 -11.82
C GLU A 6 21.04 -0.26 -11.49
N VAL A 7 21.33 0.77 -12.30
CA VAL A 7 20.73 2.11 -12.15
C VAL A 7 19.21 2.04 -12.30
N ASN A 8 18.71 1.30 -13.29
CA ASN A 8 17.26 1.13 -13.49
C ASN A 8 16.59 0.41 -12.31
N TYR A 9 17.20 -0.66 -11.78
CA TYR A 9 16.65 -1.35 -10.61
C TYR A 9 16.67 -0.48 -9.36
N LYS A 10 17.70 0.36 -9.16
CA LYS A 10 17.73 1.35 -8.07
C LYS A 10 16.59 2.36 -8.19
N LEU A 11 16.32 2.88 -9.40
CA LEU A 11 15.19 3.79 -9.64
C LEU A 11 13.85 3.12 -9.32
N MET A 12 13.64 1.89 -9.80
CA MET A 12 12.42 1.13 -9.52
C MET A 12 12.27 0.83 -8.02
N MET A 13 13.35 0.43 -7.34
CA MET A 13 13.34 0.20 -5.90
C MET A 13 12.97 1.48 -5.12
N ASN A 14 13.52 2.63 -5.51
CA ASN A 14 13.20 3.91 -4.89
C ASN A 14 11.73 4.31 -5.10
N TRP A 15 11.19 4.08 -6.31
CA TRP A 15 9.77 4.30 -6.58
C TRP A 15 8.88 3.41 -5.70
N ASN A 16 9.18 2.11 -5.61
CA ASN A 16 8.43 1.18 -4.76
C ASN A 16 8.52 1.58 -3.27
N ARG A 17 9.68 2.04 -2.79
CA ARG A 17 9.84 2.58 -1.42
C ARG A 17 8.98 3.82 -1.18
N TYR A 18 8.92 4.74 -2.14
CA TYR A 18 8.05 5.91 -2.06
C TYR A 18 6.57 5.51 -1.97
N ARG A 19 6.12 4.64 -2.88
CA ARG A 19 4.74 4.15 -2.90
C ARG A 19 4.38 3.36 -1.64
N LEU A 20 5.28 2.52 -1.14
CA LEU A 20 5.12 1.80 0.13
C LEU A 20 4.84 2.76 1.29
N ARG A 21 5.66 3.81 1.43
CA ARG A 21 5.46 4.82 2.48
C ARG A 21 4.14 5.55 2.34
N GLN A 22 3.75 5.94 1.13
CA GLN A 22 2.44 6.59 0.90
C GLN A 22 1.28 5.67 1.26
N ASN A 23 1.32 4.39 0.88
CA ASN A 23 0.26 3.43 1.20
C ASN A 23 0.17 3.16 2.70
N LYS A 24 1.31 3.04 3.40
CA LYS A 24 1.34 2.90 4.87
C LYS A 24 0.70 4.11 5.56
N GLN A 25 1.02 5.33 5.13
CA GLN A 25 0.43 6.55 5.67
C GLN A 25 -1.08 6.67 5.40
N SER A 26 -1.53 6.30 4.19
CA SER A 26 -2.95 6.28 3.87
C SER A 26 -3.71 5.22 4.67
N LEU A 27 -3.14 4.02 4.83
CA LEU A 27 -3.73 2.96 5.64
C LEU A 27 -3.84 3.38 7.11
N GLU A 28 -2.81 3.99 7.69
CA GLU A 28 -2.85 4.51 9.05
C GLU A 28 -3.99 5.51 9.26
N LYS A 29 -4.14 6.48 8.34
CA LYS A 29 -5.26 7.43 8.38
C LYS A 29 -6.61 6.75 8.24
N LEU A 30 -6.72 5.75 7.37
CA LEU A 30 -7.96 5.00 7.17
C LEU A 30 -8.32 4.20 8.42
N LEU A 31 -7.36 3.54 9.07
CA LEU A 31 -7.59 2.82 10.32
C LEU A 31 -8.10 3.75 11.44
N LEU A 32 -7.55 4.98 11.52
CA LEU A 32 -8.04 6.00 12.46
C LEU A 32 -9.45 6.49 12.14
N LEU A 33 -9.85 6.52 10.86
CA LEU A 33 -11.22 6.85 10.46
C LEU A 33 -12.16 5.70 10.81
N LEU A 34 -11.82 4.48 10.42
CA LEU A 34 -12.60 3.27 10.70
C LEU A 34 -12.82 3.06 12.21
N SER A 35 -11.83 3.37 13.05
CA SER A 35 -11.97 3.25 14.51
C SER A 35 -12.96 4.25 15.13
N LYS A 36 -13.33 5.30 14.40
CA LYS A 36 -14.28 6.33 14.84
C LYS A 36 -15.69 6.10 14.28
N LEU A 37 -15.85 5.17 13.34
CA LEU A 37 -17.17 4.83 12.82
C LEU A 37 -17.91 4.03 13.87
N ASP A 38 -19.16 4.45 14.13
CA ASP A 38 -20.04 3.74 15.03
C ASP A 38 -20.48 2.43 14.37
N SER A 39 -20.09 1.30 14.96
CA SER A 39 -20.44 -0.03 14.46
C SER A 39 -21.96 -0.29 14.53
N SER A 40 -22.69 0.53 15.30
CA SER A 40 -24.15 0.50 15.41
C SER A 40 -24.86 1.22 14.27
N GLY A 41 -24.15 2.12 13.57
CA GLY A 41 -24.69 3.03 12.57
C GLY A 41 -25.87 3.91 13.04
N PRO A 42 -26.27 4.92 12.25
CA PRO A 42 -27.66 5.38 12.28
C PRO A 42 -28.56 4.23 11.82
N ALA A 43 -29.62 3.91 12.58
CA ALA A 43 -30.55 2.85 12.19
C ALA A 43 -31.08 3.07 10.76
N ASP A 44 -30.97 2.04 9.91
CA ASP A 44 -31.51 1.95 8.54
C ASP A 44 -30.94 2.94 7.49
N ASP A 45 -29.71 3.45 7.66
CA ASP A 45 -29.05 4.26 6.62
C ASP A 45 -28.19 3.41 5.68
N LYS A 46 -28.76 3.00 4.55
CA LYS A 46 -28.06 2.23 3.52
C LYS A 46 -26.82 2.95 2.96
N ALA A 47 -26.86 4.28 2.82
CA ALA A 47 -25.70 5.01 2.30
C ALA A 47 -24.52 4.91 3.27
N TYR A 48 -24.81 4.93 4.57
CA TYR A 48 -23.80 4.72 5.60
C TYR A 48 -23.18 3.31 5.52
N GLU A 49 -24.01 2.27 5.33
CA GLU A 49 -23.52 0.89 5.18
C GLU A 49 -22.62 0.72 3.95
N ASP A 50 -23.04 1.27 2.80
CA ASP A 50 -22.27 1.23 1.55
C ASP A 50 -20.93 1.97 1.71
N ASP A 51 -20.92 3.16 2.34
CA ASP A 51 -19.70 3.92 2.63
C ASP A 51 -18.73 3.14 3.54
N VAL A 52 -19.26 2.43 4.55
CA VAL A 52 -18.44 1.59 5.44
C VAL A 52 -17.79 0.44 4.66
N ASP A 53 -18.53 -0.22 3.78
CA ASP A 53 -18.00 -1.32 2.95
C ASP A 53 -16.93 -0.83 1.96
N ASP A 54 -17.14 0.34 1.33
CA ASP A 54 -16.15 0.98 0.47
C ASP A 54 -14.86 1.29 1.22
N LEU A 55 -14.95 1.77 2.46
CA LEU A 55 -13.79 2.04 3.31
C LEU A 55 -13.06 0.74 3.72
N GLN A 56 -13.79 -0.36 3.98
CA GLN A 56 -13.19 -1.67 4.24
C GLN A 56 -12.50 -2.23 2.99
N SER A 57 -13.10 -2.07 1.82
CA SER A 57 -12.50 -2.42 0.53
C SER A 57 -11.22 -1.63 0.28
N LEU A 58 -11.22 -0.32 0.57
CA LEU A 58 -10.04 0.52 0.47
C LEU A 58 -8.91 0.07 1.40
N LYS A 59 -9.24 -0.40 2.61
CA LYS A 59 -8.27 -0.97 3.56
C LYS A 59 -7.57 -2.18 2.96
N ILE A 60 -8.33 -3.11 2.37
CA ILE A 60 -7.80 -4.31 1.72
C ILE A 60 -6.88 -3.94 0.55
N ILE A 61 -7.24 -2.93 -0.23
CA ILE A 61 -6.42 -2.41 -1.34
C ILE A 61 -5.06 -1.92 -0.81
N TYR A 62 -5.06 -1.10 0.24
CA TYR A 62 -3.80 -0.60 0.81
C TYR A 62 -2.93 -1.71 1.41
N GLU A 63 -3.51 -2.64 2.16
CA GLU A 63 -2.78 -3.79 2.73
C GLU A 63 -2.15 -4.66 1.64
N THR A 64 -2.89 -4.92 0.57
CA THR A 64 -2.40 -5.71 -0.57
C THR A 64 -1.34 -4.95 -1.36
N GLY A 65 -1.53 -3.65 -1.57
CA GLY A 65 -0.54 -2.77 -2.19
C GLY A 65 0.78 -2.74 -1.40
N ILE A 66 0.71 -2.63 -0.06
CA ILE A 66 1.88 -2.66 0.83
C ILE A 66 2.68 -3.95 0.63
N ARG A 67 2.03 -5.11 0.72
CA ARG A 67 2.70 -6.42 0.52
C ARG A 67 3.34 -6.53 -0.87
N SER A 68 2.64 -6.03 -1.90
CA SER A 68 3.16 -6.02 -3.26
C SER A 68 4.42 -5.16 -3.39
N PHE A 69 4.40 -3.93 -2.84
CA PHE A 69 5.56 -3.04 -2.88
C PHE A 69 6.75 -3.58 -2.09
N GLU A 70 6.52 -4.21 -0.93
CA GLU A 70 7.56 -4.88 -0.14
C GLU A 70 8.24 -6.00 -0.96
N SER A 71 7.44 -6.87 -1.59
CA SER A 71 7.96 -7.93 -2.45
C SER A 71 8.75 -7.40 -3.66
N GLN A 72 8.31 -6.30 -4.29
CA GLN A 72 9.06 -5.68 -5.38
C GLN A 72 10.39 -5.08 -4.92
N ILE A 73 10.43 -4.46 -3.74
CA ILE A 73 11.68 -3.93 -3.16
C ILE A 73 12.67 -5.07 -2.94
N GLU A 74 12.25 -6.18 -2.34
CA GLU A 74 13.08 -7.36 -2.13
C GLU A 74 13.59 -7.95 -3.45
N LYS A 75 12.72 -8.02 -4.47
CA LYS A 75 13.10 -8.46 -5.81
C LYS A 75 14.21 -7.60 -6.41
N TYR A 76 14.04 -6.27 -6.42
CA TYR A 76 15.05 -5.38 -6.99
C TYR A 76 16.34 -5.36 -6.17
N GLN A 77 16.26 -5.49 -4.85
CA GLN A 77 17.42 -5.61 -3.99
C GLN A 77 18.26 -6.85 -4.34
N ARG A 78 17.63 -8.01 -4.57
CA ARG A 78 18.32 -9.21 -5.05
C ARG A 78 18.98 -9.02 -6.41
N LEU A 79 18.26 -8.47 -7.39
CA LEU A 79 18.78 -8.22 -8.74
C LEU A 79 19.95 -7.22 -8.78
N ILE A 80 20.04 -6.31 -7.81
CA ILE A 80 21.19 -5.41 -7.65
C ILE A 80 22.38 -6.18 -7.05
N GLY A 81 22.15 -7.03 -6.04
CA GLY A 81 23.19 -7.85 -5.42
C GLY A 81 23.81 -8.86 -6.38
N GLU A 82 23.03 -9.47 -7.28
CA GLU A 82 23.50 -10.39 -8.33
C GLU A 82 24.36 -9.71 -9.42
N GLN A 83 24.38 -8.38 -9.46
CA GLN A 83 25.20 -7.62 -10.42
C GLN A 83 26.58 -7.23 -9.89
N GLN A 84 26.83 -7.43 -8.58
CA GLN A 84 28.12 -7.23 -7.92
C GLN A 84 29.03 -8.44 -8.12
#